data_AF-A0A821KSK4-F1
#
_entry.id   AF-A0A821KSK4-F1
#
_cell.length_a   1.000
_cell.length_b   1.000
_cell.length_c   1.000
_cell.angle_alpha   90.00
_cell.angle_beta   90.00
_cell.angle_gamma   90.00
#
_symmetry.space_group_name_H-M   'P 1'
#
loop_
_entity.id
_entity.type
_entity.pdbx_description
1 polymer ?
#
loop_
_entity_poly.entity_id
_entity_poly.type
_entity_poly.pdbx_seq_one_letter_code
_entity_poly.pdbx_strand_id
1 'polypeptide(L)' 'CTLLTSAETTIEIDFLHEGIDFHISITRLRFKELCVDLFRTTLEPVENVLRHTRMDKLKSDEIVLVGGSKRISK' A
#
# COMPACT_ATOMS: atom_id res chain seq x y z
N CYS A 1 -3.13 -3.16 11.07
CA CYS A 1 -2.16 -2.85 10.01
C CYS A 1 -0.86 -2.37 10.66
N THR A 2 -0.14 -3.28 11.29
CA THR A 2 1.07 -2.97 12.07
C THR A 2 2.11 -2.27 11.21
N LEU A 3 2.34 -2.77 9.99
CA LEU A 3 3.23 -2.19 8.97
C LEU A 3 2.84 -0.79 8.46
N LEU A 4 1.59 -0.33 8.70
CA LEU A 4 1.18 1.03 8.35
C LEU A 4 1.49 2.05 9.45
N THR A 5 1.71 1.59 10.68
CA THR A 5 1.94 2.45 11.86
C THR A 5 3.36 2.34 12.41
N SER A 6 4.04 1.21 12.23
CA SER A 6 5.42 0.99 12.71
C SER A 6 6.45 1.02 11.57
N ALA A 7 7.69 1.39 11.88
CA ALA A 7 8.79 1.47 10.90
C ALA A 7 9.31 0.08 10.49
N GLU A 8 9.07 -0.92 11.32
CA GLU A 8 9.48 -2.32 11.15
C GLU A 8 8.39 -3.23 11.72
N THR A 9 8.30 -4.45 11.20
CA THR A 9 7.47 -5.52 11.77
C THR A 9 8.16 -6.86 11.52
N THR A 10 8.06 -7.75 12.49
CA THR A 10 8.52 -9.13 12.35
C THR A 10 7.34 -10.02 11.95
N ILE A 11 7.57 -10.86 10.95
CA ILE A 11 6.65 -11.92 10.53
C ILE A 11 7.21 -13.22 11.06
N GLU A 12 6.43 -13.88 11.91
CA GLU A 12 6.78 -15.14 12.56
C GLU A 12 5.71 -16.18 12.18
N ILE A 13 6.14 -17.32 11.68
CA ILE A 13 5.29 -18.45 11.33
C ILE A 13 5.95 -19.73 11.84
N ASP A 14 5.33 -20.35 12.82
CA ASP A 14 5.80 -21.60 13.40
C ASP A 14 5.57 -22.76 12.42
N PHE A 15 6.52 -23.71 12.37
CA PHE A 15 6.44 -24.93 11.55
C PHE A 15 6.11 -24.67 10.06
N LEU A 16 6.70 -23.64 9.44
CA LEU A 16 6.41 -23.26 8.05
C LEU A 16 6.68 -24.39 7.05
N HIS A 17 7.80 -25.11 7.21
CA HIS A 17 8.13 -26.25 6.36
C HIS A 17 9.02 -27.25 7.09
N GLU A 18 8.63 -28.54 7.08
CA GLU A 18 9.37 -29.65 7.72
C GLU A 18 9.70 -29.39 9.20
N GLY A 19 8.87 -28.60 9.87
CA GLY A 19 9.07 -28.19 11.25
C GLY A 19 10.16 -27.15 11.49
N ILE A 20 10.54 -26.42 10.45
CA ILE A 20 11.39 -25.24 10.54
C ILE A 20 10.50 -24.00 10.72
N ASP A 21 10.80 -23.23 11.75
CA ASP A 21 10.14 -21.95 12.02
C ASP A 21 10.67 -20.86 11.08
N PHE A 22 9.76 -20.01 10.63
CA PHE A 22 10.09 -18.88 9.78
C PHE A 22 10.01 -17.59 10.58
N HIS A 23 11.14 -16.88 10.63
CA HIS A 23 11.21 -15.54 11.20
C HIS A 23 11.84 -14.60 10.17
N ILE A 24 11.17 -13.50 9.88
CA ILE A 24 11.73 -12.45 9.03
C ILE A 24 11.30 -11.08 9.55
N SER A 25 12.23 -10.14 9.67
CA SER A 25 11.89 -8.74 9.87
C SER A 25 11.80 -8.01 8.54
N ILE A 26 10.75 -7.22 8.37
CA ILE A 26 10.56 -6.38 7.19
C ILE A 26 10.34 -4.94 7.62
N THR A 27 11.12 -4.05 7.01
CA THR A 27 10.96 -2.61 7.21
C THR A 27 9.85 -2.07 6.34
N ARG A 28 9.25 -0.97 6.78
CA ARG A 28 8.22 -0.25 6.02
C ARG A 28 8.72 0.18 4.63
N LEU A 29 10.01 0.52 4.49
CA LEU A 29 10.60 0.87 3.20
C LEU A 29 10.62 -0.33 2.24
N ARG A 30 11.14 -1.48 2.70
CA ARG A 30 11.15 -2.72 1.92
C ARG A 30 9.75 -3.16 1.51
N PHE A 31 8.78 -3.04 2.42
CA PHE A 31 7.39 -3.32 2.09
C PHE A 31 6.84 -2.37 1.01
N LYS A 32 7.09 -1.06 1.12
CA LYS A 32 6.69 -0.07 0.10
C LYS A 32 7.33 -0.36 -1.26
N GLU A 33 8.59 -0.78 -1.30
CA GLU A 33 9.28 -1.19 -2.54
C GLU A 33 8.63 -2.43 -3.17
N LEU A 34 8.33 -3.47 -2.38
CA LEU A 34 7.69 -4.70 -2.88
C LEU A 34 6.28 -4.45 -3.43
N CYS A 35 5.56 -3.50 -2.85
CA CYS A 35 4.19 -3.16 -3.27
C CYS A 35 4.12 -2.00 -4.27
N VAL A 36 5.26 -1.44 -4.73
CA VAL A 36 5.25 -0.24 -5.57
C VAL A 36 4.49 -0.46 -6.88
N ASP A 37 4.65 -1.62 -7.51
CA ASP A 37 3.99 -1.94 -8.78
C ASP A 37 2.48 -2.11 -8.59
N LEU A 38 2.05 -2.69 -7.47
CA LEU A 38 0.63 -2.80 -7.11
C LEU A 38 0.01 -1.42 -6.81
N PHE A 39 0.77 -0.51 -6.20
CA PHE A 39 0.31 0.86 -6.01
C PHE A 39 0.23 1.63 -7.34
N ARG A 40 1.12 1.36 -8.29
CA ARG A 40 1.06 1.99 -9.62
C ARG A 40 -0.15 1.54 -10.44
N THR A 41 -0.48 0.26 -10.42
CA THR A 41 -1.67 -0.26 -11.12
C THR A 41 -2.99 0.27 -10.54
N THR A 42 -3.01 0.62 -9.25
CA THR A 42 -4.20 1.27 -8.64
C THR A 42 -4.30 2.77 -8.95
N LEU A 43 -3.20 3.42 -9.34
CA LEU A 43 -3.19 4.84 -9.75
C LEU A 43 -3.56 5.04 -11.23
N GLU A 44 -3.26 4.09 -12.10
CA GLU A 44 -3.62 4.13 -13.53
C GLU A 44 -5.12 4.39 -13.79
N PRO A 45 -6.08 3.69 -13.16
CA PRO A 45 -7.50 3.98 -13.35
C PRO A 45 -7.89 5.36 -12.81
N VAL A 46 -7.22 5.86 -11.76
CA VAL A 46 -7.43 7.21 -11.22
C VAL A 46 -6.96 8.26 -12.22
N GLU A 47 -5.78 8.09 -12.81
CA GLU A 47 -5.26 8.99 -13.85
C GLU A 47 -6.12 8.97 -15.12
N ASN A 48 -6.62 7.81 -15.52
CA ASN A 48 -7.52 7.68 -16.66
C ASN A 48 -8.84 8.41 -16.40
N VAL A 49 -9.47 8.25 -15.23
CA VAL A 49 -10.69 9.00 -14.88
C VAL A 49 -10.43 10.51 -14.86
N LEU A 50 -9.29 10.94 -14.31
CA LEU A 50 -8.89 12.36 -14.30
C LEU A 50 -8.58 12.92 -15.69
N ARG A 51 -8.21 12.10 -16.68
CA ARG A 51 -8.03 12.54 -18.08
C ARG A 51 -9.35 12.61 -18.85
N HIS A 52 -10.28 11.69 -18.58
CA HIS A 52 -11.57 11.63 -19.28
C HIS A 52 -12.58 12.64 -18.73
N THR A 53 -12.49 12.94 -17.44
CA THR A 53 -13.13 14.11 -16.86
C THR A 53 -12.24 15.30 -17.19
N ARG A 54 -12.71 16.33 -17.89
CA ARG A 54 -11.92 17.55 -18.18
C ARG A 54 -11.72 18.40 -16.91
N MET A 55 -11.32 17.77 -15.82
CA MET A 55 -11.11 18.37 -14.50
C MET A 55 -9.62 18.67 -14.38
N ASP A 56 -9.26 19.94 -14.40
CA ASP A 56 -7.92 20.35 -13.99
C ASP A 56 -7.64 19.82 -12.58
N LYS A 57 -6.43 19.29 -12.33
CA LYS A 57 -5.98 18.82 -11.00
C LYS A 57 -6.17 19.86 -9.88
N LEU A 58 -6.41 21.12 -10.24
CA LEU A 58 -6.64 22.26 -9.35
C LEU A 58 -8.13 22.49 -9.00
N LYS A 59 -9.06 21.81 -9.68
CA LYS A 59 -10.52 21.98 -9.54
C LYS A 59 -11.23 20.83 -8.82
N SER A 60 -10.47 19.88 -8.29
CA SER A 60 -11.01 18.83 -7.42
C SER A 60 -11.25 19.41 -6.02
N ASP A 61 -12.48 19.83 -5.73
CA ASP A 61 -12.86 20.39 -4.43
C ASP A 61 -12.82 19.35 -3.29
N GLU A 62 -12.95 18.05 -3.60
CA GLU A 62 -12.89 16.99 -2.59
C GLU A 62 -12.50 15.63 -3.19
N ILE A 63 -11.40 15.05 -2.71
CA ILE A 63 -11.00 13.67 -3.06
C ILE A 63 -11.49 12.76 -1.93
N VAL A 64 -12.68 12.19 -2.10
CA VAL A 64 -13.20 11.18 -1.16
C VAL A 64 -12.61 9.82 -1.50
N LEU A 65 -11.45 9.51 -0.93
CA LEU A 65 -10.87 8.17 -1.01
C LEU A 65 -11.76 7.22 -0.22
N VAL A 66 -12.49 6.28 -0.84
CA VAL A 66 -13.29 5.26 -0.13
C VAL A 66 -12.64 3.88 -0.32
N GLY A 67 -12.11 3.32 0.77
CA GLY A 67 -11.49 2.00 0.80
C GLY A 67 -10.68 1.80 2.09
N GLY A 68 -10.50 0.55 2.55
CA GLY A 68 -9.73 0.23 3.77
C GLY A 68 -8.29 0.75 3.75
N SER A 69 -7.76 1.02 2.56
CA SER A 69 -6.47 1.67 2.30
C SER A 69 -6.40 3.17 2.69
N LYS A 70 -7.52 3.79 3.15
CA LYS A 70 -7.53 5.13 3.78
C LYS A 70 -6.57 5.29 4.95
N ARG A 71 -6.07 4.19 5.53
CA ARG A 71 -5.11 4.22 6.66
C ARG A 71 -3.66 4.37 6.22
N ILE A 72 -3.39 4.44 4.92
CA ILE A 72 -2.07 4.71 4.38
C ILE A 72 -1.89 6.24 4.35
N SER A 73 -1.52 6.83 5.48
CA SER A 73 -1.01 8.21 5.48
C SER A 73 0.45 8.20 4.98
N LYS A 74 0.82 9.27 4.26
CA LYS A 74 2.04 9.42 3.43
C LYS A 74 3.33 8.98 4.13
#